data_AF-A0A2S8G520-F1
#
_entry.id   AF-A0A2S8G520-F1
#
_cell.length_a   1.000
_cell.length_b   1.000
_cell.length_c   1.000
_cell.angle_alpha   90.00
_cell.angle_beta   90.00
_cell.angle_gamma   90.00
#
_symmetry.space_group_name_H-M   'P 1'
#
loop_
_entity.id
_entity.type
_entity.pdbx_description
1 polymer ?
#
loop_
_entity_poly.entity_id
_entity_poly.type
_entity_poly.pdbx_seq_one_letter_code
_entity_poly.pdbx_strand_id
1 'polypeptide(L)'
;MNLNRILLSLCLVLPFTLQAEERKLHTFDRQQLTGVYFSEGANAADINGDGISDVVYGPYWFAGPEYTTKHEIYKPVPQNRERYADNFFSWLYDFNGDGRNDVFVVGFPGTPAYVYENPGQEGFDKHWPKHQVFDWVSNESPQLLDIVGDDRPELICTRDGFFGFTTFDTEKPFGPWEFHRISDQIASKKFGHGLGVGDVNGDGRQDVIFANGWFEQPAENALTSRWQLHSASFTEGYGGAEMYAYDVDGDGDNDIITSHRAHDFGLAWYEQITEGDQTRFKHHLIMGEHPSENKYGVVFSELHSVALADIDGDGLKDIITGKTYWSHHRQSPQWDSGAVTYWFKLERGEKGVDWIPYQADGEAGIGRQISIVDINNDQLPDIVVGGMLGSHVLTHKVETVDEAKFKAAQPKIYTGPKLPTVEGAEALRGPKAKINAETGRVEGAIEGEKLTSKATAGAARTQDMQGFQGDKWSGGSQLFWTGAKPADSLALDLPEFTGTVDLEVVLTTAGDYGVVQLSLDDQPLGPPIDLYSGGVLTTGVLTFPQVAVKGDQHKLNVQIVGANHKAKKSYMFAIDYVRIKQADGSFVTE
;
A
#
# COMPACT_ATOMS: atom_id res chain seq x y z
N MET A 1 19.59 49.77 -61.46
CA MET A 1 20.60 50.09 -60.42
C MET A 1 20.14 49.42 -59.15
N ASN A 2 20.74 48.27 -58.81
CA ASN A 2 21.68 48.10 -57.68
C ASN A 2 20.92 47.99 -56.34
N LEU A 3 21.06 46.98 -55.49
CA LEU A 3 22.17 46.06 -55.24
C LEU A 3 21.63 44.87 -54.42
N ASN A 4 21.93 43.63 -54.81
CA ASN A 4 21.73 42.44 -53.97
C ASN A 4 22.70 42.48 -52.77
N ARG A 5 22.19 42.30 -51.54
CA ARG A 5 23.00 41.99 -50.36
C ARG A 5 22.75 40.53 -49.96
N ILE A 6 23.73 39.69 -50.25
CA ILE A 6 23.83 38.33 -49.72
C ILE A 6 24.42 38.46 -48.31
N LEU A 7 23.64 38.12 -47.27
CA LEU A 7 24.18 37.88 -45.94
C LEU A 7 24.73 36.45 -45.91
N LEU A 8 26.05 36.29 -45.73
CA LEU A 8 26.65 35.04 -45.29
C LEU A 8 26.40 34.91 -43.78
N SER A 9 25.54 33.98 -43.37
CA SER A 9 25.48 33.52 -41.98
C SER A 9 26.66 32.58 -41.71
N LEU A 10 27.60 33.03 -40.89
CA LEU A 10 28.64 32.18 -40.30
C LEU A 10 27.96 31.31 -39.22
N CYS A 11 27.74 30.02 -39.49
CA CYS A 11 27.41 29.05 -38.44
C CYS A 11 28.66 28.80 -37.58
N LEU A 12 28.71 29.40 -36.39
CA LEU A 12 29.64 28.99 -35.35
C LEU A 12 29.15 27.64 -34.79
N VAL A 13 29.86 26.55 -35.12
CA VAL A 13 29.67 25.26 -34.46
C VAL A 13 30.42 25.33 -33.12
N LEU A 14 29.68 25.58 -32.04
CA LEU A 14 30.20 25.41 -30.68
C LEU A 14 30.33 23.91 -30.40
N PRO A 15 31.50 23.43 -29.94
CA PRO A 15 31.62 22.05 -29.49
C PRO A 15 30.79 21.87 -28.21
N PHE A 16 29.74 21.06 -28.28
CA PHE A 16 29.10 20.49 -27.09
C PHE A 16 30.10 19.53 -26.45
N THR A 17 30.80 20.00 -25.41
CA THR A 17 31.40 19.08 -24.45
C THR A 17 30.25 18.40 -23.71
N LEU A 18 30.07 17.09 -23.90
CA LEU A 18 29.28 16.28 -22.97
C LEU A 18 29.93 16.47 -21.60
N GLN A 19 29.35 17.32 -20.76
CA GLN A 19 29.65 17.35 -19.35
C GLN A 19 29.10 16.04 -18.80
N ALA A 20 29.97 15.19 -18.25
CA ALA A 20 29.53 14.01 -17.54
C ALA A 20 28.55 14.47 -16.47
N GLU A 21 27.35 13.91 -16.46
CA GLU A 21 26.31 14.24 -15.50
C GLU A 21 26.89 14.06 -14.09
N GLU A 22 26.83 15.12 -13.29
CA GLU A 22 27.35 15.11 -11.93
C GLU A 22 26.50 14.14 -11.11
N ARG A 23 27.16 13.13 -10.54
CA ARG A 23 26.47 12.10 -9.74
C ARG A 23 26.14 12.68 -8.37
N LYS A 24 24.84 12.86 -8.12
CA LYS A 24 24.31 13.43 -6.88
C LYS A 24 23.74 12.32 -6.00
N LEU A 25 24.02 12.38 -4.71
CA LEU A 25 23.35 11.58 -3.69
C LEU A 25 22.39 12.45 -2.90
N HIS A 26 21.18 11.94 -2.74
CA HIS A 26 20.06 12.57 -2.05
C HIS A 26 19.90 11.85 -0.71
N THR A 27 20.06 12.59 0.39
CA THR A 27 19.96 12.08 1.76
C THR A 27 19.16 13.05 2.62
N PHE A 28 18.64 12.59 3.75
CA PHE A 28 17.88 13.45 4.65
C PHE A 28 18.45 13.42 6.06
N ASP A 29 18.64 14.59 6.65
CA ASP A 29 19.01 14.75 8.05
C ASP A 29 17.74 14.83 8.90
N ARG A 30 17.55 13.86 9.79
CA ARG A 30 16.39 13.84 10.69
C ARG A 30 16.61 14.73 11.93
N GLN A 31 15.65 15.62 12.18
CA GLN A 31 15.45 16.28 13.47
C GLN A 31 14.10 15.89 14.07
N GLN A 32 14.11 15.31 15.28
CA GLN A 32 12.89 15.07 16.05
C GLN A 32 12.51 16.35 16.82
N LEU A 33 11.36 16.94 16.52
CA LEU A 33 10.87 18.16 17.18
C LEU A 33 10.29 17.85 18.56
N THR A 34 9.63 16.70 18.68
CA THR A 34 9.08 16.17 19.93
C THR A 34 8.83 14.68 19.77
N GLY A 35 9.03 13.88 20.82
CA GLY A 35 8.60 12.48 20.87
C GLY A 35 7.20 12.28 21.47
N VAL A 36 6.51 13.36 21.83
CA VAL A 36 5.16 13.31 22.39
C VAL A 36 4.14 13.22 21.27
N TYR A 37 3.24 12.25 21.36
CA TYR A 37 2.17 12.05 20.39
C TYR A 37 1.03 13.06 20.62
N PHE A 38 0.81 13.92 19.63
CA PHE A 38 -0.22 14.97 19.67
C PHE A 38 -1.17 14.94 18.47
N SER A 39 -0.69 14.46 17.31
CA SER A 39 -1.38 14.51 16.03
C SER A 39 -0.93 13.34 15.16
N GLU A 40 -1.74 12.93 14.19
CA GLU A 40 -1.33 12.04 13.11
C GLU A 40 -0.68 12.81 11.94
N GLY A 41 -0.82 14.12 11.89
CA GLY A 41 -0.31 14.95 10.80
C GLY A 41 0.56 16.09 11.30
N ALA A 42 1.47 16.51 10.43
CA ALA A 42 2.30 17.71 10.60
C ALA A 42 2.44 18.41 9.25
N ASN A 43 2.61 19.73 9.29
CA ASN A 43 2.77 20.56 8.10
C ASN A 43 3.64 21.78 8.43
N ALA A 44 4.08 22.55 7.44
CA ALA A 44 4.96 23.68 7.63
C ALA A 44 4.63 24.85 6.69
N ALA A 45 4.78 26.07 7.19
CA ALA A 45 4.74 27.34 6.45
C ALA A 45 5.28 28.45 7.37
N ASP A 46 5.56 29.62 6.81
CA ASP A 46 5.93 30.79 7.62
C ASP A 46 4.73 31.27 8.46
N ILE A 47 4.79 31.07 9.78
CA ILE A 47 3.73 31.47 10.73
C ILE A 47 3.99 32.87 11.27
N ASN A 48 5.27 33.22 11.45
CA ASN A 48 5.69 34.40 12.18
C ASN A 48 6.05 35.60 11.27
N GLY A 49 6.15 35.37 9.96
CA GLY A 49 6.40 36.37 8.92
C GLY A 49 7.88 36.69 8.69
N ASP A 50 8.82 35.85 9.14
CA ASP A 50 10.26 36.06 8.98
C ASP A 50 10.84 35.48 7.68
N GLY A 51 10.01 34.83 6.85
CA GLY A 51 10.39 34.18 5.60
C GLY A 51 11.03 32.79 5.78
N ILE A 52 11.02 32.23 6.99
CA ILE A 52 11.49 30.89 7.31
C ILE A 52 10.27 30.03 7.65
N SER A 53 10.22 28.80 7.11
CA SER A 53 9.10 27.91 7.40
C SER A 53 9.12 27.47 8.87
N ASP A 54 7.97 27.57 9.51
CA ASP A 54 7.70 27.05 10.85
C ASP A 54 6.92 25.73 10.74
N VAL A 55 7.10 24.80 11.68
CA VAL A 55 6.43 23.49 11.64
C VAL A 55 5.25 23.46 12.62
N VAL A 56 4.07 23.06 12.17
CA VAL A 56 2.89 22.81 13.00
C VAL A 56 2.74 21.32 13.27
N TYR A 57 2.58 20.98 14.54
CA TYR A 57 2.25 19.62 14.97
C TYR A 57 1.33 19.65 16.19
N GLY A 58 0.05 19.38 15.94
CA GLY A 58 -1.00 19.42 16.95
C GLY A 58 -1.09 20.79 17.64
N PRO A 59 -0.91 20.88 18.96
CA PRO A 59 -1.08 22.12 19.73
C PRO A 59 0.07 23.12 19.59
N TYR A 60 1.14 22.78 18.87
CA TYR A 60 2.34 23.61 18.78
C TYR A 60 2.64 24.03 17.35
N TRP A 61 3.23 25.21 17.21
CA TRP A 61 4.15 25.51 16.11
C TRP A 61 5.58 25.64 16.64
N PHE A 62 6.56 25.21 15.84
CA PHE A 62 7.99 25.20 16.14
C PHE A 62 8.67 26.19 15.22
N ALA A 63 9.32 27.19 15.81
CA ALA A 63 9.94 28.28 15.06
C ALA A 63 11.19 27.80 14.32
N GLY A 64 11.23 28.01 13.00
CA GLY A 64 12.41 27.76 12.19
C GLY A 64 13.54 28.77 12.46
N PRO A 65 14.76 28.54 11.94
CA PRO A 65 15.21 27.33 11.26
C PRO A 65 15.73 26.23 12.21
N GLU A 66 15.97 26.54 13.50
CA GLU A 66 16.50 25.54 14.43
C GLU A 66 15.43 24.64 15.05
N TYR A 67 14.15 25.04 15.01
CA TYR A 67 13.02 24.30 15.59
C TYR A 67 13.15 23.97 17.08
N THR A 68 13.95 24.75 17.81
CA THR A 68 14.18 24.57 19.25
C THR A 68 13.20 25.37 20.12
N THR A 69 12.59 26.41 19.54
CA THR A 69 11.54 27.21 20.19
C THR A 69 10.18 26.75 19.68
N LYS A 70 9.21 26.62 20.59
CA LYS A 70 7.83 26.27 20.23
C LYS A 70 6.84 27.12 20.99
N HIS A 71 5.68 27.34 20.38
CA HIS A 71 4.59 28.16 20.91
C HIS A 71 3.27 27.39 20.88
N GLU A 72 2.39 27.64 21.84
CA GLU A 72 1.10 26.97 21.93
C GLU A 72 0.06 27.65 21.02
N ILE A 73 -0.50 26.91 20.07
CA ILE A 73 -1.69 27.32 19.31
C ILE A 73 -2.93 27.12 20.20
N TYR A 74 -3.00 25.99 20.89
CA TYR A 74 -4.06 25.66 21.83
C TYR A 74 -3.52 24.78 22.96
N LYS A 75 -4.34 24.59 24.01
CA LYS A 75 -3.93 23.81 25.19
C LYS A 75 -3.38 22.42 24.79
N PRO A 76 -2.12 22.09 25.14
CA PRO A 76 -1.52 20.84 24.77
C PRO A 76 -2.07 19.67 25.59
N VAL A 77 -2.53 18.63 24.91
CA VAL A 77 -3.00 17.38 25.51
C VAL A 77 -2.33 16.21 24.78
N PRO A 78 -1.39 15.49 25.41
CA PRO A 78 -0.82 14.28 24.82
C PRO A 78 -1.90 13.24 24.54
N GLN A 79 -1.76 12.57 23.40
CA GLN A 79 -2.71 11.56 22.95
C GLN A 79 -2.28 10.17 23.42
N ASN A 80 -3.26 9.31 23.66
CA ASN A 80 -2.99 7.93 24.04
C ASN A 80 -2.59 7.15 22.80
N ARG A 81 -1.36 6.61 22.76
CA ARG A 81 -0.85 5.80 21.64
C ARG A 81 -1.65 4.52 21.41
N GLU A 82 -2.44 4.07 22.38
CA GLU A 82 -3.38 2.94 22.23
C GLU A 82 -4.62 3.28 21.37
N ARG A 83 -4.73 4.53 20.90
CA ARG A 83 -5.84 5.05 20.07
C ARG A 83 -5.30 6.10 19.11
N TYR A 84 -6.13 6.51 18.16
CA TYR A 84 -5.82 7.65 17.30
C TYR A 84 -5.90 8.98 18.04
N ALA A 85 -5.09 9.94 17.60
CA ALA A 85 -5.18 11.34 17.97
C ALA A 85 -6.50 11.95 17.48
N ASP A 86 -6.91 13.07 18.07
CA ASP A 86 -8.07 13.84 17.61
C ASP A 86 -7.72 14.89 16.55
N ASN A 87 -6.46 14.96 16.14
CA ASN A 87 -5.94 15.79 15.04
C ASN A 87 -5.29 14.87 14.00
N PHE A 88 -5.87 14.81 12.80
CA PHE A 88 -5.38 13.96 11.71
C PHE A 88 -4.57 14.73 10.67
N PHE A 89 -5.04 15.93 10.31
CA PHE A 89 -4.44 16.78 9.29
C PHE A 89 -4.37 18.22 9.76
N SER A 90 -3.30 18.90 9.37
CA SER A 90 -3.14 20.34 9.51
C SER A 90 -2.70 20.97 8.19
N TRP A 91 -3.34 22.06 7.79
CA TRP A 91 -2.91 22.89 6.68
C TRP A 91 -2.76 24.34 7.12
N LEU A 92 -1.90 25.06 6.40
CA LEU A 92 -1.56 26.44 6.69
C LEU A 92 -1.96 27.29 5.48
N TYR A 93 -2.79 28.29 5.71
CA TYR A 93 -3.30 29.17 4.66
C TYR A 93 -3.80 30.49 5.26
N ASP A 94 -3.66 31.59 4.52
CA ASP A 94 -4.19 32.90 4.88
C ASP A 94 -5.67 33.00 4.46
N PHE A 95 -6.58 32.51 5.32
CA PHE A 95 -8.01 32.46 4.98
C PHE A 95 -8.67 33.83 4.96
N ASN A 96 -8.16 34.78 5.75
CA ASN A 96 -8.76 36.12 5.91
C ASN A 96 -8.04 37.21 5.10
N GLY A 97 -6.96 36.88 4.38
CA GLY A 97 -6.22 37.78 3.52
C GLY A 97 -5.40 38.82 4.28
N ASP A 98 -5.03 38.54 5.53
CA ASP A 98 -4.29 39.48 6.38
C ASP A 98 -2.76 39.32 6.30
N GLY A 99 -2.30 38.43 5.41
CA GLY A 99 -0.91 38.13 5.15
C GLY A 99 -0.28 37.14 6.14
N ARG A 100 -1.08 36.48 7.00
CA ARG A 100 -0.59 35.49 7.97
C ARG A 100 -1.28 34.16 7.76
N ASN A 101 -0.49 33.09 7.80
CA ASN A 101 -1.05 31.74 7.72
C ASN A 101 -1.78 31.38 9.01
N ASP A 102 -3.06 31.02 8.88
CA ASP A 102 -3.85 30.37 9.92
C ASP A 102 -3.61 28.85 9.91
N VAL A 103 -4.00 28.15 10.98
CA VAL A 103 -3.89 26.69 11.06
C VAL A 103 -5.26 26.03 10.94
N PHE A 104 -5.51 25.38 9.81
CA PHE A 104 -6.71 24.59 9.57
C PHE A 104 -6.51 23.13 9.97
N VAL A 105 -7.37 22.61 10.84
CA VAL A 105 -7.28 21.26 11.41
C VAL A 105 -8.51 20.43 11.06
N VAL A 106 -8.26 19.25 10.49
CA VAL A 106 -9.24 18.17 10.37
C VAL A 106 -8.89 17.08 11.38
N GLY A 107 -9.86 16.79 12.26
CA GLY A 107 -9.69 15.86 13.36
C GLY A 107 -10.11 14.42 13.03
N PHE A 108 -10.48 13.70 14.07
CA PHE A 108 -10.95 12.32 13.98
C PHE A 108 -12.16 12.16 13.02
N PRO A 109 -12.23 11.10 12.20
CA PRO A 109 -13.33 10.91 11.27
C PRO A 109 -14.74 11.01 11.89
N GLY A 110 -15.51 11.92 11.32
CA GLY A 110 -16.85 12.34 11.69
C GLY A 110 -16.91 13.25 12.91
N THR A 111 -15.90 14.12 13.08
CA THR A 111 -15.91 15.29 13.97
C THR A 111 -15.82 16.59 13.17
N PRO A 112 -16.12 17.76 13.78
CA PRO A 112 -15.93 19.06 13.13
C PRO A 112 -14.47 19.36 12.78
N ALA A 113 -14.28 20.24 11.79
CA ALA A 113 -13.00 20.83 11.44
C ALA A 113 -12.93 22.29 11.90
N TYR A 114 -11.72 22.76 12.20
CA TYR A 114 -11.51 24.05 12.86
C TYR A 114 -10.38 24.84 12.21
N VAL A 115 -10.56 26.15 12.11
CA VAL A 115 -9.45 27.08 11.85
C VAL A 115 -9.03 27.72 13.17
N TYR A 116 -7.73 27.72 13.44
CA TYR A 116 -7.10 28.49 14.49
C TYR A 116 -6.49 29.73 13.85
N GLU A 117 -7.06 30.89 14.17
CA GLU A 117 -6.70 32.18 13.57
C GLU A 117 -5.35 32.66 14.11
N ASN A 118 -4.44 33.06 13.21
CA ASN A 118 -3.12 33.56 13.58
C ASN A 118 -3.24 34.95 14.23
N PRO A 119 -2.97 35.06 15.55
CA PRO A 119 -3.22 36.28 16.29
C PRO A 119 -2.13 37.35 16.07
N GLY A 120 -1.13 37.07 15.23
CA GLY A 120 0.05 37.89 15.05
C GLY A 120 1.02 37.82 16.24
N GLN A 121 2.16 38.50 16.10
CA GLN A 121 3.29 38.41 17.04
C GLN A 121 2.92 38.76 18.50
N GLU A 122 2.01 39.71 18.71
CA GLU A 122 1.54 40.10 20.06
C GLU A 122 0.65 39.04 20.73
N GLY A 123 0.19 38.05 19.96
CA GLY A 123 -0.72 37.00 20.40
C GLY A 123 -0.08 35.62 20.57
N PHE A 124 1.19 35.41 20.19
CA PHE A 124 1.84 34.10 20.23
C PHE A 124 2.05 33.51 21.63
N ASP A 125 1.97 34.32 22.68
CA ASP A 125 1.99 33.88 24.08
C ASP A 125 0.60 33.45 24.61
N LYS A 126 -0.43 33.44 23.74
CA LYS A 126 -1.82 33.08 24.07
C LYS A 126 -2.31 31.97 23.14
N HIS A 127 -3.35 31.26 23.57
CA HIS A 127 -4.07 30.35 22.69
C HIS A 127 -4.83 31.13 21.62
N TRP A 128 -4.75 30.62 20.39
CA TRP A 128 -5.30 31.24 19.20
C TRP A 128 -6.83 31.19 19.21
N PRO A 129 -7.52 32.19 18.64
CA PRO A 129 -8.96 32.12 18.42
C PRO A 129 -9.31 30.86 17.60
N LYS A 130 -10.28 30.08 18.09
CA LYS A 130 -10.72 28.82 17.48
C LYS A 130 -12.08 28.99 16.84
N HIS A 131 -12.16 28.70 15.54
CA HIS A 131 -13.37 28.82 14.74
C HIS A 131 -13.79 27.44 14.21
N GLN A 132 -15.02 27.03 14.46
CA GLN A 132 -15.58 25.83 13.83
C GLN A 132 -16.08 26.20 12.43
N VAL A 133 -15.30 25.84 11.42
CA VAL A 133 -15.62 26.18 10.03
C VAL A 133 -16.41 25.11 9.32
N PHE A 134 -16.29 23.84 9.74
CA PHE A 134 -17.02 22.74 9.12
C PHE A 134 -17.47 21.74 10.17
N ASP A 135 -18.67 21.20 10.01
CA ASP A 135 -19.31 20.39 11.05
C ASP A 135 -18.85 18.93 11.04
N TRP A 136 -18.37 18.41 9.90
CA TRP A 136 -18.12 16.98 9.74
C TRP A 136 -17.21 16.63 8.55
N VAL A 137 -16.09 15.93 8.80
CA VAL A 137 -15.26 15.27 7.76
C VAL A 137 -15.20 13.76 8.01
N SER A 138 -15.43 12.91 6.99
CA SER A 138 -15.63 11.45 7.14
C SER A 138 -14.44 10.56 6.76
N ASN A 139 -13.50 11.01 5.93
CA ASN A 139 -12.40 10.18 5.42
C ASN A 139 -11.06 10.46 6.11
N GLU A 140 -10.09 9.58 5.85
CA GLU A 140 -8.72 9.63 6.38
C GLU A 140 -7.68 9.99 5.30
N SER A 141 -8.11 10.67 4.24
CA SER A 141 -7.25 11.22 3.18
C SER A 141 -7.82 12.50 2.54
N PRO A 142 -8.43 13.44 3.31
CA PRO A 142 -8.85 14.73 2.76
C PRO A 142 -7.67 15.50 2.16
N GLN A 143 -7.95 16.32 1.15
CA GLN A 143 -6.96 17.20 0.54
C GLN A 143 -7.44 18.66 0.60
N LEU A 144 -6.50 19.60 0.66
CA LEU A 144 -6.76 21.04 0.62
C LEU A 144 -6.02 21.62 -0.58
N LEU A 145 -6.75 21.94 -1.65
CA LEU A 145 -6.20 22.47 -2.90
C LEU A 145 -7.29 23.17 -3.72
N ASP A 146 -6.88 23.97 -4.71
CA ASP A 146 -7.79 24.63 -5.64
C ASP A 146 -8.39 23.62 -6.61
N ILE A 147 -9.64 23.21 -6.37
CA ILE A 147 -10.33 22.26 -7.22
C ILE A 147 -11.18 22.96 -8.28
N VAL A 148 -11.62 24.20 -8.04
CA VAL A 148 -12.53 24.92 -8.95
C VAL A 148 -11.86 25.96 -9.85
N GLY A 149 -10.54 26.14 -9.72
CA GLY A 149 -9.71 27.01 -10.54
C GLY A 149 -9.85 28.50 -10.19
N ASP A 150 -10.07 28.82 -8.90
CA ASP A 150 -10.25 30.21 -8.44
C ASP A 150 -9.10 30.76 -7.60
N ASP A 151 -7.94 30.10 -7.64
CA ASP A 151 -6.70 30.42 -6.90
C ASP A 151 -6.84 30.31 -5.38
N ARG A 152 -7.94 29.74 -4.86
CA ARG A 152 -8.14 29.46 -3.43
C ARG A 152 -8.32 27.96 -3.21
N PRO A 153 -7.95 27.44 -2.03
CA PRO A 153 -8.10 26.03 -1.77
C PRO A 153 -9.49 25.69 -1.22
N GLU A 154 -10.01 24.55 -1.66
CA GLU A 154 -11.16 23.86 -1.08
C GLU A 154 -10.71 22.65 -0.27
N LEU A 155 -11.44 22.30 0.80
CA LEU A 155 -11.29 20.98 1.42
C LEU A 155 -12.06 19.96 0.60
N ILE A 156 -11.35 19.08 -0.12
CA ILE A 156 -11.92 17.90 -0.77
C ILE A 156 -12.02 16.79 0.27
N CYS A 157 -13.22 16.29 0.49
CA CYS A 157 -13.47 15.31 1.54
C CYS A 157 -14.71 14.48 1.30
N THR A 158 -14.97 13.55 2.22
CA THR A 158 -16.28 12.92 2.34
C THR A 158 -17.03 13.47 3.54
N ARG A 159 -18.36 13.56 3.43
CA ARG A 159 -19.25 13.95 4.54
C ARG A 159 -20.58 13.21 4.44
N ASP A 160 -20.94 12.53 5.53
CA ASP A 160 -22.18 11.71 5.63
C ASP A 160 -22.42 10.82 4.39
N GLY A 161 -21.36 10.17 3.91
CA GLY A 161 -21.42 9.25 2.78
C GLY A 161 -21.45 9.90 1.38
N PHE A 162 -21.27 11.21 1.27
CA PHE A 162 -21.08 11.89 -0.01
C PHE A 162 -19.61 12.27 -0.21
N PHE A 163 -19.11 12.16 -1.44
CA PHE A 163 -17.91 12.88 -1.88
C PHE A 163 -18.29 14.33 -2.20
N GLY A 164 -17.36 15.25 -1.99
CA GLY A 164 -17.53 16.66 -2.31
C GLY A 164 -16.37 17.50 -1.85
N PHE A 165 -16.58 18.81 -1.87
CA PHE A 165 -15.60 19.78 -1.42
C PHE A 165 -16.28 20.96 -0.74
N THR A 166 -15.52 21.78 0.00
CA THR A 166 -16.08 22.95 0.70
C THR A 166 -15.56 24.26 0.16
N THR A 167 -16.43 25.27 0.05
CA THR A 167 -16.02 26.66 -0.18
C THR A 167 -16.27 27.53 1.05
N PHE A 168 -15.60 28.69 1.13
CA PHE A 168 -15.79 29.67 2.20
C PHE A 168 -16.06 31.09 1.66
N ASP A 169 -16.84 31.84 2.44
CA ASP A 169 -17.16 33.25 2.18
C ASP A 169 -15.96 34.13 2.59
N THR A 170 -15.38 34.87 1.65
CA THR A 170 -14.21 35.73 1.91
C THR A 170 -14.51 36.89 2.86
N GLU A 171 -15.77 37.31 2.98
CA GLU A 171 -16.18 38.33 3.95
C GLU A 171 -16.35 37.74 5.36
N LYS A 172 -16.46 36.41 5.46
CA LYS A 172 -16.62 35.65 6.71
C LYS A 172 -15.84 34.33 6.64
N PRO A 173 -14.50 34.38 6.48
CA PRO A 173 -13.68 33.21 6.17
C PRO A 173 -13.70 32.15 7.27
N PHE A 174 -13.89 32.60 8.51
CA PHE A 174 -14.02 31.75 9.70
C PHE A 174 -15.48 31.37 10.04
N GLY A 175 -16.43 31.72 9.17
CA GLY A 175 -17.82 31.26 9.25
C GLY A 175 -17.97 29.79 8.83
N PRO A 176 -19.19 29.26 8.85
CA PRO A 176 -19.45 27.91 8.36
C PRO A 176 -19.22 27.83 6.84
N TRP A 177 -18.39 26.88 6.43
CA TRP A 177 -18.10 26.57 5.03
C TRP A 177 -19.25 25.80 4.39
N GLU A 178 -19.48 26.07 3.09
CA GLU A 178 -20.52 25.43 2.30
C GLU A 178 -19.99 24.13 1.69
N PHE A 179 -20.72 23.02 1.82
CA PHE A 179 -20.34 21.74 1.23
C PHE A 179 -21.06 21.46 -0.08
N HIS A 180 -20.29 21.32 -1.15
CA HIS A 180 -20.73 20.99 -2.49
C HIS A 180 -20.58 19.48 -2.71
N ARG A 181 -21.70 18.75 -2.56
CA ARG A 181 -21.74 17.31 -2.81
C ARG A 181 -21.71 17.01 -4.31
N ILE A 182 -20.75 16.18 -4.73
CA ILE A 182 -20.56 15.82 -6.14
C ILE A 182 -21.08 14.43 -6.49
N SER A 183 -21.37 13.59 -5.48
CA SER A 183 -21.78 12.19 -5.66
C SER A 183 -23.18 11.86 -5.11
N ASP A 184 -23.64 10.64 -5.38
CA ASP A 184 -24.64 9.96 -4.55
C ASP A 184 -24.02 9.51 -3.21
N GLN A 185 -24.84 8.97 -2.30
CA GLN A 185 -24.41 8.56 -0.96
C GLN A 185 -23.68 7.20 -0.98
N ILE A 186 -22.51 7.16 -1.62
CA ILE A 186 -21.72 5.94 -1.85
C ILE A 186 -20.43 5.86 -1.02
N ALA A 187 -20.02 6.95 -0.37
CA ALA A 187 -18.83 6.99 0.47
C ALA A 187 -19.10 6.40 1.86
N SER A 188 -18.02 6.03 2.57
CA SER A 188 -18.09 5.67 3.98
C SER A 188 -18.54 6.86 4.83
N LYS A 189 -19.41 6.62 5.81
CA LYS A 189 -19.87 7.68 6.74
C LYS A 189 -18.78 8.10 7.74
N LYS A 190 -17.82 7.22 8.03
CA LYS A 190 -16.61 7.46 8.81
C LYS A 190 -15.51 6.50 8.36
N PHE A 191 -14.26 6.88 8.53
CA PHE A 191 -13.08 6.09 8.16
C PHE A 191 -13.10 5.69 6.68
N GLY A 192 -13.46 6.64 5.81
CA GLY A 192 -13.30 6.47 4.36
C GLY A 192 -11.81 6.43 3.99
N HIS A 193 -11.44 5.48 3.16
CA HIS A 193 -10.09 5.30 2.59
C HIS A 193 -10.12 5.55 1.08
N GLY A 194 -8.98 5.91 0.50
CA GLY A 194 -8.83 6.13 -0.94
C GLY A 194 -9.63 7.35 -1.40
N LEU A 195 -9.04 8.53 -1.22
CA LEU A 195 -9.48 9.78 -1.82
C LEU A 195 -8.27 10.42 -2.48
N GLY A 196 -8.43 10.89 -3.71
CA GLY A 196 -7.41 11.66 -4.40
C GLY A 196 -8.02 12.73 -5.28
N VAL A 197 -7.13 13.54 -5.84
CA VAL A 197 -7.47 14.58 -6.80
C VAL A 197 -6.43 14.58 -7.90
N GLY A 198 -6.86 14.82 -9.13
CA GLY A 198 -5.99 14.89 -10.29
C GLY A 198 -6.80 14.96 -11.59
N ASP A 199 -6.20 15.46 -12.66
CA ASP A 199 -6.82 15.49 -13.99
C ASP A 199 -6.77 14.09 -14.62
N VAL A 200 -7.82 13.29 -14.51
CA VAL A 200 -7.79 11.86 -14.92
C VAL A 200 -8.02 11.71 -16.42
N ASN A 201 -8.68 12.68 -17.06
CA ASN A 201 -9.03 12.60 -18.49
C ASN A 201 -8.20 13.54 -19.38
N GLY A 202 -7.27 14.31 -18.81
CA GLY A 202 -6.37 15.20 -19.53
C GLY A 202 -7.03 16.48 -20.04
N ASP A 203 -8.15 16.89 -19.43
CA ASP A 203 -8.92 18.06 -19.88
C ASP A 203 -8.53 19.38 -19.18
N GLY A 204 -7.55 19.32 -18.29
CA GLY A 204 -7.00 20.44 -17.53
C GLY A 204 -7.79 20.78 -16.27
N ARG A 205 -8.82 20.02 -15.89
CA ARG A 205 -9.59 20.21 -14.64
C ARG A 205 -9.28 19.09 -13.65
N GLN A 206 -9.40 19.41 -12.37
CA GLN A 206 -9.12 18.47 -11.29
C GLN A 206 -10.34 17.59 -11.02
N ASP A 207 -10.18 16.27 -11.14
CA ASP A 207 -11.21 15.28 -10.85
C ASP A 207 -11.06 14.70 -9.44
N VAL A 208 -12.15 14.15 -8.87
CA VAL A 208 -12.07 13.47 -7.56
C VAL A 208 -11.98 11.97 -7.73
N ILE A 209 -10.91 11.38 -7.23
CA ILE A 209 -10.57 9.95 -7.37
C ILE A 209 -10.93 9.22 -6.07
N PHE A 210 -11.39 7.98 -6.19
CA PHE A 210 -11.60 7.09 -5.04
C PHE A 210 -11.37 5.63 -5.42
N ALA A 211 -11.33 4.72 -4.44
CA ALA A 211 -10.98 3.31 -4.66
C ALA A 211 -11.75 2.58 -5.78
N ASN A 212 -13.00 2.99 -6.06
CA ASN A 212 -13.87 2.36 -7.06
C ASN A 212 -14.24 3.27 -8.25
N GLY A 213 -13.45 4.31 -8.53
CA GLY A 213 -13.63 5.14 -9.72
C GLY A 213 -13.17 6.58 -9.54
N TRP A 214 -13.67 7.46 -10.39
CA TRP A 214 -13.43 8.89 -10.30
C TRP A 214 -14.65 9.69 -10.75
N PHE A 215 -14.72 10.94 -10.28
CA PHE A 215 -15.78 11.89 -10.60
C PHE A 215 -15.20 12.97 -11.50
N GLU A 216 -15.69 13.06 -12.72
CA GLU A 216 -15.28 14.04 -13.72
C GLU A 216 -15.82 15.43 -13.37
N GLN A 217 -14.91 16.40 -13.24
CA GLN A 217 -15.29 17.78 -13.05
C GLN A 217 -15.97 18.34 -14.30
N PRO A 218 -17.22 18.83 -14.21
CA PRO A 218 -17.89 19.42 -15.36
C PRO A 218 -17.29 20.78 -15.70
N ALA A 219 -17.21 21.09 -17.00
CA ALA A 219 -16.73 22.39 -17.48
C ALA A 219 -17.55 23.60 -16.99
N GLU A 220 -18.80 23.37 -16.58
CA GLU A 220 -19.68 24.41 -16.03
C GLU A 220 -20.41 23.90 -14.78
N ASN A 221 -20.76 24.82 -13.89
CA ASN A 221 -21.62 24.56 -12.72
C ASN A 221 -21.06 23.57 -11.69
N ALA A 222 -19.73 23.44 -11.57
CA ALA A 222 -19.05 22.50 -10.65
C ALA A 222 -19.55 22.56 -9.19
N LEU A 223 -19.95 23.74 -8.70
CA LEU A 223 -20.48 23.96 -7.34
C LEU A 223 -21.90 23.42 -7.12
N THR A 224 -22.69 23.21 -8.18
CA THR A 224 -24.14 22.94 -8.06
C THR A 224 -24.57 21.62 -8.70
N SER A 225 -23.75 21.05 -9.57
CA SER A 225 -24.03 19.81 -10.28
C SER A 225 -23.56 18.57 -9.51
N ARG A 226 -24.02 17.39 -9.94
CA ARG A 226 -23.34 16.13 -9.66
C ARG A 226 -22.31 15.90 -10.75
N TRP A 227 -21.14 15.42 -10.34
CA TRP A 227 -20.05 15.12 -11.25
C TRP A 227 -20.27 13.73 -11.84
N GLN A 228 -19.80 13.52 -13.07
CA GLN A 228 -20.02 12.26 -13.77
C GLN A 228 -19.13 11.17 -13.18
N LEU A 229 -19.73 10.06 -12.72
CA LEU A 229 -18.99 8.93 -12.20
C LEU A 229 -18.47 8.03 -13.32
N HIS A 230 -17.17 7.79 -13.33
CA HIS A 230 -16.50 6.76 -14.12
C HIS A 230 -16.03 5.63 -13.21
N SER A 231 -16.62 4.45 -13.37
CA SER A 231 -16.27 3.28 -12.54
C SER A 231 -14.96 2.66 -12.99
N ALA A 232 -14.02 2.49 -12.06
CA ALA A 232 -12.75 1.79 -12.23
C ALA A 232 -12.36 1.14 -10.90
N SER A 233 -11.36 0.27 -10.87
CA SER A 233 -10.85 -0.28 -9.61
C SER A 233 -9.41 0.15 -9.43
N PHE A 234 -9.16 0.93 -8.38
CA PHE A 234 -7.85 1.46 -8.03
C PHE A 234 -7.34 0.84 -6.71
N THR A 235 -7.72 -0.41 -6.45
CA THR A 235 -7.25 -1.16 -5.29
C THR A 235 -7.46 -2.66 -5.48
N GLU A 236 -6.57 -3.50 -4.94
CA GLU A 236 -6.83 -4.93 -4.73
C GLU A 236 -7.37 -5.24 -3.32
N GLY A 237 -7.75 -4.21 -2.56
CA GLY A 237 -8.18 -4.28 -1.18
C GLY A 237 -9.43 -3.44 -0.90
N TYR A 238 -9.40 -2.68 0.20
CA TYR A 238 -10.52 -1.85 0.65
C TYR A 238 -10.30 -0.34 0.43
N GLY A 239 -9.16 0.04 -0.14
CA GLY A 239 -8.76 1.44 -0.32
C GLY A 239 -7.50 1.78 0.49
N GLY A 240 -6.64 2.58 -0.12
CA GLY A 240 -5.40 3.07 0.49
C GLY A 240 -5.52 4.46 1.09
N ALA A 241 -4.43 5.19 1.01
CA ALA A 241 -4.29 6.56 1.47
C ALA A 241 -4.72 7.56 0.38
N GLU A 242 -4.01 8.67 0.24
CA GLU A 242 -4.15 9.61 -0.87
C GLU A 242 -3.92 8.93 -2.22
N MET A 243 -4.62 9.42 -3.24
CA MET A 243 -4.46 9.00 -4.63
C MET A 243 -4.11 10.21 -5.50
N TYR A 244 -3.40 9.98 -6.61
CA TYR A 244 -2.96 11.04 -7.51
C TYR A 244 -3.12 10.62 -8.97
N ALA A 245 -3.54 11.56 -9.82
CA ALA A 245 -3.44 11.41 -11.27
C ALA A 245 -2.09 11.98 -11.76
N TYR A 246 -1.31 11.18 -12.48
CA TYR A 246 0.00 11.56 -12.99
C TYR A 246 0.40 10.64 -14.13
N ASP A 247 0.85 11.18 -15.25
CA ASP A 247 1.52 10.44 -16.34
C ASP A 247 2.77 9.72 -15.79
N VAL A 248 2.69 8.42 -15.50
CA VAL A 248 3.79 7.67 -14.91
C VAL A 248 4.76 7.21 -16.00
N ASP A 249 4.24 6.72 -17.13
CA ASP A 249 5.06 6.07 -18.15
C ASP A 249 5.51 6.98 -19.31
N GLY A 250 4.97 8.19 -19.41
CA GLY A 250 5.36 9.19 -20.39
C GLY A 250 4.59 9.13 -21.70
N ASP A 251 3.48 8.39 -21.77
CA ASP A 251 2.68 8.29 -22.98
C ASP A 251 1.69 9.46 -23.17
N GLY A 252 1.51 10.28 -22.13
CA GLY A 252 0.77 11.53 -22.14
C GLY A 252 -0.68 11.42 -21.65
N ASP A 253 -1.13 10.27 -21.18
CA ASP A 253 -2.34 10.15 -20.36
C ASP A 253 -1.99 10.07 -18.86
N ASN A 254 -2.97 10.31 -17.99
CA ASN A 254 -2.71 10.43 -16.55
C ASN A 254 -3.12 9.13 -15.84
N ASP A 255 -2.11 8.47 -15.27
CA ASP A 255 -2.27 7.24 -14.50
C ASP A 255 -2.69 7.51 -13.05
N ILE A 256 -3.13 6.48 -12.33
CA ILE A 256 -3.49 6.62 -10.91
C ILE A 256 -2.45 5.95 -10.00
N ILE A 257 -1.83 6.72 -9.11
CA ILE A 257 -0.93 6.23 -8.05
C ILE A 257 -1.69 6.13 -6.72
N THR A 258 -1.53 5.02 -6.00
CA THR A 258 -2.19 4.80 -4.70
C THR A 258 -1.57 3.65 -3.90
N SER A 259 -1.85 3.60 -2.60
CA SER A 259 -1.75 2.35 -1.83
C SER A 259 -3.04 1.51 -1.95
N HIS A 260 -2.96 0.19 -1.73
CA HIS A 260 -4.13 -0.70 -1.82
C HIS A 260 -4.94 -0.77 -0.52
N ARG A 261 -4.24 -0.83 0.61
CA ARG A 261 -4.81 -1.08 1.93
C ARG A 261 -4.08 -0.21 2.95
N ALA A 262 -4.76 0.81 3.46
CA ALA A 262 -4.12 1.82 4.30
C ALA A 262 -3.48 1.25 5.59
N HIS A 263 -3.95 0.09 6.08
CA HIS A 263 -3.42 -0.59 7.27
C HIS A 263 -2.67 -1.91 6.99
N ASP A 264 -2.39 -2.21 5.73
CA ASP A 264 -1.78 -3.48 5.30
C ASP A 264 -0.70 -3.16 4.24
N PHE A 265 -0.47 -4.04 3.27
CA PHE A 265 0.48 -3.85 2.18
C PHE A 265 -0.17 -3.39 0.87
N GLY A 266 0.68 -2.92 -0.03
CA GLY A 266 0.34 -2.61 -1.42
C GLY A 266 0.58 -1.15 -1.75
N LEU A 267 1.63 -0.89 -2.53
CA LEU A 267 1.84 0.36 -3.28
C LEU A 267 1.75 0.03 -4.76
N ALA A 268 1.01 0.80 -5.54
CA ALA A 268 0.77 0.50 -6.94
C ALA A 268 0.48 1.77 -7.75
N TRP A 269 0.55 1.60 -9.06
CA TRP A 269 -0.05 2.53 -10.02
C TRP A 269 -0.94 1.78 -11.01
N TYR A 270 -1.82 2.51 -11.66
CA TYR A 270 -2.82 2.00 -12.57
C TYR A 270 -2.70 2.75 -13.89
N GLU A 271 -2.05 2.09 -14.86
CA GLU A 271 -1.79 2.58 -16.21
C GLU A 271 -3.10 2.83 -16.92
N GLN A 272 -3.40 4.09 -17.24
CA GLN A 272 -4.49 4.43 -18.09
C GLN A 272 -4.17 3.94 -19.51
N ILE A 273 -5.12 3.25 -20.14
CA ILE A 273 -4.96 2.76 -21.50
C ILE A 273 -6.22 3.09 -22.26
N THR A 274 -6.04 3.95 -23.26
CA THR A 274 -7.13 4.42 -24.11
C THR A 274 -7.18 3.62 -25.42
N GLU A 275 -8.25 2.86 -25.61
CA GLU A 275 -8.52 2.10 -26.84
C GLU A 275 -9.83 2.60 -27.48
N GLY A 276 -9.71 3.59 -28.38
CA GLY A 276 -10.88 4.28 -28.95
C GLY A 276 -11.57 5.15 -27.90
N ASP A 277 -12.88 4.96 -27.70
CA ASP A 277 -13.66 5.68 -26.68
C ASP A 277 -13.66 4.96 -25.31
N GLN A 278 -12.87 3.88 -25.15
CA GLN A 278 -12.80 3.10 -23.92
C GLN A 278 -11.51 3.38 -23.17
N THR A 279 -11.66 3.85 -21.93
CA THR A 279 -10.58 3.95 -20.95
C THR A 279 -10.60 2.71 -20.07
N ARG A 280 -9.46 2.03 -19.97
CA ARG A 280 -9.22 0.95 -19.01
C ARG A 280 -7.99 1.27 -18.18
N PHE A 281 -7.92 0.68 -16.99
CA PHE A 281 -6.78 0.85 -16.09
C PHE A 281 -6.09 -0.48 -15.86
N LYS A 282 -4.79 -0.56 -16.15
CA LYS A 282 -3.97 -1.75 -15.95
C LYS A 282 -3.14 -1.60 -14.69
N HIS A 283 -3.28 -2.55 -13.79
CA HIS A 283 -2.59 -2.55 -12.50
C HIS A 283 -1.10 -2.87 -12.64
N HIS A 284 -0.27 -2.10 -11.93
CA HIS A 284 1.17 -2.33 -11.75
C HIS A 284 1.54 -2.24 -10.27
N LEU A 285 2.03 -3.35 -9.71
CA LEU A 285 2.48 -3.40 -8.34
C LEU A 285 3.89 -2.79 -8.19
N ILE A 286 4.05 -1.87 -7.25
CA ILE A 286 5.34 -1.29 -6.85
C ILE A 286 5.92 -2.04 -5.65
N MET A 287 5.07 -2.31 -4.64
CA MET A 287 5.45 -3.01 -3.41
C MET A 287 4.29 -3.83 -2.87
N GLY A 288 4.49 -5.15 -2.74
CA GLY A 288 3.53 -6.10 -2.18
C GLY A 288 3.73 -6.43 -0.69
N GLU A 289 3.29 -7.62 -0.28
CA GLU A 289 3.42 -8.14 1.09
C GLU A 289 4.70 -8.97 1.31
N HIS A 290 5.41 -9.31 0.23
CA HIS A 290 6.63 -10.10 0.28
C HIS A 290 7.81 -9.40 -0.44
N PRO A 291 9.08 -9.51 0.03
CA PRO A 291 10.23 -8.83 -0.58
C PRO A 291 10.40 -9.06 -2.09
N SER A 292 10.03 -10.24 -2.58
CA SER A 292 10.08 -10.54 -4.03
C SER A 292 9.02 -9.82 -4.88
N GLU A 293 8.02 -9.20 -4.25
CA GLU A 293 6.99 -8.36 -4.89
C GLU A 293 7.39 -6.88 -4.94
N ASN A 294 8.64 -6.56 -4.60
CA ASN A 294 9.30 -5.31 -4.92
C ASN A 294 10.66 -5.64 -5.56
N LYS A 295 11.00 -4.99 -6.67
CA LYS A 295 12.25 -5.27 -7.40
C LYS A 295 13.52 -5.17 -6.53
N TYR A 296 13.47 -4.34 -5.49
CA TYR A 296 14.59 -4.04 -4.59
C TYR A 296 14.43 -4.65 -3.19
N GLY A 297 13.36 -5.43 -2.94
CA GLY A 297 13.19 -6.16 -1.70
C GLY A 297 12.58 -5.35 -0.55
N VAL A 298 12.19 -4.10 -0.80
CA VAL A 298 11.58 -3.23 0.20
C VAL A 298 10.15 -3.71 0.47
N VAL A 299 9.81 -3.87 1.76
CA VAL A 299 8.45 -4.19 2.23
C VAL A 299 8.24 -3.53 3.57
N PHE A 300 7.10 -2.85 3.70
CA PHE A 300 6.54 -2.40 4.96
C PHE A 300 5.02 -2.29 4.81
N SER A 301 4.29 -2.46 5.91
CA SER A 301 2.84 -2.27 5.97
C SER A 301 2.46 -0.86 6.41
N GLU A 302 1.18 -0.52 6.31
CA GLU A 302 0.56 0.71 6.82
C GLU A 302 1.04 1.96 6.09
N LEU A 303 1.01 1.91 4.75
CA LEU A 303 1.23 3.04 3.84
C LEU A 303 0.03 3.98 3.84
N HIS A 304 -0.26 4.56 5.01
CA HIS A 304 -1.46 5.36 5.26
C HIS A 304 -1.32 6.83 4.85
N SER A 305 -0.18 7.20 4.29
CA SER A 305 -0.04 8.47 3.58
C SER A 305 0.85 8.30 2.36
N VAL A 306 0.48 8.96 1.28
CA VAL A 306 1.24 9.04 0.04
C VAL A 306 1.32 10.50 -0.39
N ALA A 307 2.51 10.96 -0.74
CA ALA A 307 2.74 12.26 -1.35
C ALA A 307 3.51 12.11 -2.67
N LEU A 308 3.33 13.06 -3.58
CA LEU A 308 4.09 13.16 -4.83
C LEU A 308 4.91 14.44 -4.86
N ALA A 309 6.20 14.33 -5.15
CA ALA A 309 7.08 15.48 -5.36
C ALA A 309 8.28 15.08 -6.23
N ASP A 310 8.86 16.03 -6.95
CA ASP A 310 10.13 15.81 -7.66
C ASP A 310 11.26 15.96 -6.65
N ILE A 311 11.77 14.85 -6.12
CA ILE A 311 12.72 14.87 -5.00
C ILE A 311 14.14 15.15 -5.48
N ASP A 312 14.53 14.67 -6.65
CA ASP A 312 15.90 14.81 -7.14
C ASP A 312 16.10 15.89 -8.21
N GLY A 313 15.01 16.54 -8.62
CA GLY A 313 15.02 17.65 -9.57
C GLY A 313 15.15 17.19 -11.03
N ASP A 314 14.82 15.94 -11.32
CA ASP A 314 14.87 15.39 -12.69
C ASP A 314 13.60 15.69 -13.52
N GLY A 315 12.61 16.35 -12.91
CA GLY A 315 11.36 16.76 -13.53
C GLY A 315 10.25 15.72 -13.44
N LEU A 316 10.51 14.54 -12.86
CA LEU A 316 9.51 13.50 -12.61
C LEU A 316 9.02 13.55 -11.17
N LYS A 317 7.76 13.21 -10.93
CA LYS A 317 7.22 13.08 -9.57
C LYS A 317 7.54 11.71 -8.99
N ASP A 318 8.19 11.72 -7.84
CA ASP A 318 8.50 10.56 -7.02
C ASP A 318 7.41 10.33 -5.96
N ILE A 319 7.31 9.09 -5.47
CA ILE A 319 6.38 8.73 -4.41
C ILE A 319 7.06 8.82 -3.06
N ILE A 320 6.50 9.58 -2.12
CA ILE A 320 6.94 9.63 -0.73
C ILE A 320 5.90 8.93 0.14
N THR A 321 6.33 7.94 0.90
CA THR A 321 5.45 7.18 1.80
C THR A 321 6.28 6.50 2.90
N GLY A 322 5.65 5.69 3.73
CA GLY A 322 6.30 5.07 4.85
C GLY A 322 5.36 4.19 5.64
N LYS A 323 5.77 3.85 6.85
CA LYS A 323 4.95 3.08 7.78
C LYS A 323 4.32 3.99 8.83
N THR A 324 2.99 3.96 8.95
CA THR A 324 2.32 4.43 10.16
C THR A 324 2.61 3.47 11.30
N TYR A 325 3.62 3.79 12.09
CA TYR A 325 4.04 2.95 13.20
C TYR A 325 2.92 2.87 14.27
N TRP A 326 2.56 1.63 14.65
CA TRP A 326 1.59 1.31 15.70
C TRP A 326 0.11 1.66 15.45
N SER A 327 -0.33 1.99 14.23
CA SER A 327 -1.69 2.54 14.00
C SER A 327 -2.86 1.67 14.49
N HIS A 328 -2.75 0.33 14.44
CA HIS A 328 -3.71 -0.60 15.08
C HIS A 328 -3.05 -1.64 16.01
N HIS A 329 -1.85 -1.37 16.50
CA HIS A 329 -1.11 -2.30 17.38
C HIS A 329 -1.07 -3.71 16.77
N ARG A 330 -1.31 -4.75 17.58
CA ARG A 330 -1.25 -6.17 17.18
C ARG A 330 -2.26 -6.59 16.10
N GLN A 331 -3.13 -5.70 15.63
CA GLN A 331 -4.08 -6.01 14.56
C GLN A 331 -3.48 -5.76 13.17
N SER A 332 -2.50 -4.87 13.05
CA SER A 332 -1.81 -4.61 11.78
C SER A 332 -0.70 -5.64 11.54
N PRO A 333 -0.49 -6.10 10.29
CA PRO A 333 0.72 -6.83 9.93
C PRO A 333 1.97 -6.01 10.23
N GLN A 334 3.04 -6.67 10.68
CA GLN A 334 4.32 -6.01 10.96
C GLN A 334 4.21 -4.78 11.90
N TRP A 335 3.23 -4.76 12.82
CA TRP A 335 2.97 -3.62 13.70
C TRP A 335 4.17 -3.14 14.53
N ASP A 336 5.13 -4.04 14.81
CA ASP A 336 6.35 -3.80 15.59
C ASP A 336 7.63 -3.77 14.74
N SER A 337 7.53 -3.78 13.40
CA SER A 337 8.68 -3.83 12.47
C SER A 337 9.54 -2.55 12.39
N GLY A 338 9.32 -1.60 13.29
CA GLY A 338 9.94 -0.27 13.26
C GLY A 338 9.20 0.70 12.35
N ALA A 339 9.67 1.95 12.33
CA ALA A 339 9.11 3.02 11.53
C ALA A 339 10.04 3.30 10.35
N VAL A 340 9.50 3.65 9.18
CA VAL A 340 10.30 3.99 8.01
C VAL A 340 9.62 5.08 7.20
N THR A 341 10.44 5.88 6.53
CA THR A 341 10.03 6.84 5.50
C THR A 341 10.91 6.62 4.27
N TYR A 342 10.27 6.45 3.11
CA TYR A 342 10.90 6.16 1.83
C TYR A 342 10.43 7.17 0.79
N TRP A 343 11.29 7.43 -0.18
CA TRP A 343 10.87 7.93 -1.48
C TRP A 343 11.20 6.91 -2.56
N PHE A 344 10.29 6.71 -3.50
CA PHE A 344 10.44 5.80 -4.64
C PHE A 344 10.65 6.68 -5.86
N LYS A 345 11.88 6.69 -6.36
CA LYS A 345 12.26 7.46 -7.54
C LYS A 345 11.57 6.89 -8.76
N LEU A 346 10.89 7.73 -9.54
CA LEU A 346 10.40 7.35 -10.86
C LEU A 346 11.56 7.39 -11.88
N GLU A 347 11.84 6.26 -12.52
CA GLU A 347 12.70 6.24 -13.71
C GLU A 347 11.94 5.68 -14.91
N ARG A 348 12.00 6.39 -16.04
CA ARG A 348 11.49 5.93 -17.33
C ARG A 348 12.65 5.43 -18.19
N GLY A 349 12.51 4.26 -18.78
CA GLY A 349 13.52 3.70 -19.68
C GLY A 349 12.92 2.89 -20.83
N GLU A 350 13.77 2.37 -21.72
CA GLU A 350 13.33 1.57 -22.88
C GLU A 350 12.50 0.33 -22.51
N LYS A 351 12.61 -0.13 -21.26
CA LYS A 351 11.90 -1.31 -20.72
C LYS A 351 10.63 -0.94 -19.94
N GLY A 352 10.23 0.33 -19.96
CA GLY A 352 9.11 0.87 -19.19
C GLY A 352 9.57 1.62 -17.93
N VAL A 353 8.69 1.62 -16.94
CA VAL A 353 8.82 2.35 -15.68
C VAL A 353 9.52 1.51 -14.62
N ASP A 354 10.35 2.16 -13.80
CA ASP A 354 10.93 1.62 -12.58
C ASP A 354 10.70 2.55 -11.40
N TRP A 355 10.53 1.97 -10.21
CA TRP A 355 10.33 2.69 -8.96
C TRP A 355 11.44 2.32 -7.99
N ILE A 356 12.47 3.17 -7.90
CA ILE A 356 13.71 2.87 -7.18
C ILE A 356 13.60 3.38 -5.73
N PRO A 357 13.55 2.51 -4.71
CA PRO A 357 13.27 2.93 -3.35
C PRO A 357 14.52 3.39 -2.61
N TYR A 358 14.51 4.63 -2.15
CA TYR A 358 15.52 5.20 -1.27
C TYR A 358 14.92 5.44 0.12
N GLN A 359 15.61 4.97 1.15
CA GLN A 359 15.20 5.24 2.53
C GLN A 359 15.54 6.68 2.88
N ALA A 360 14.53 7.51 3.11
CA ALA A 360 14.71 8.88 3.60
C ALA A 360 15.09 8.86 5.09
N ASP A 361 14.40 8.03 5.89
CA ASP A 361 14.72 7.82 7.30
C ASP A 361 14.19 6.47 7.82
N GLY A 362 14.83 5.96 8.88
CA GLY A 362 14.52 4.66 9.50
C GLY A 362 13.90 4.70 10.89
N GLU A 363 13.49 5.87 11.41
CA GLU A 363 12.85 5.96 12.74
C GLU A 363 11.70 6.99 12.84
N ALA A 364 11.54 7.93 11.92
CA ALA A 364 10.51 8.96 11.96
C ALA A 364 9.12 8.36 11.75
N GLY A 365 9.00 7.46 10.78
CA GLY A 365 7.73 6.96 10.28
C GLY A 365 6.87 8.04 9.66
N ILE A 366 5.63 7.68 9.36
CA ILE A 366 4.60 8.62 8.89
C ILE A 366 3.35 8.48 9.76
N GLY A 367 2.41 9.41 9.61
CA GLY A 367 1.10 9.34 10.26
C GLY A 367 -0.02 9.25 9.23
N ARG A 368 -0.90 10.25 9.23
CA ARG A 368 -1.96 10.46 8.24
C ARG A 368 -1.65 11.56 7.23
N GLN A 369 -0.61 12.35 7.46
CA GLN A 369 -0.18 13.41 6.56
C GLN A 369 1.34 13.35 6.38
N ILE A 370 1.78 13.47 5.12
CA ILE A 370 3.16 13.76 4.74
C ILE A 370 3.14 15.12 4.05
N SER A 371 3.93 16.06 4.54
CA SER A 371 4.03 17.39 3.94
C SER A 371 5.40 17.52 3.29
N ILE A 372 5.41 17.92 2.01
CA ILE A 372 6.63 18.20 1.25
C ILE A 372 6.76 19.72 1.13
N VAL A 373 7.78 20.28 1.79
CA VAL A 373 7.95 21.73 1.94
C VAL A 373 9.45 22.03 1.88
N ASP A 374 9.87 23.07 1.16
CA ASP A 374 11.22 23.63 1.32
C ASP A 374 11.23 24.47 2.60
N ILE A 375 11.79 23.93 3.67
CA ILE A 375 11.72 24.57 4.98
C ILE A 375 12.87 25.55 5.21
N ASN A 376 13.90 25.50 4.37
CA ASN A 376 15.16 26.20 4.58
C ASN A 376 15.54 27.13 3.40
N ASN A 377 14.67 27.22 2.40
CA ASN A 377 14.79 28.02 1.17
C ASN A 377 16.00 27.65 0.30
N ASP A 378 16.42 26.38 0.29
CA ASP A 378 17.50 25.87 -0.58
C ASP A 378 17.00 25.27 -1.89
N GLN A 379 15.68 25.37 -2.16
CA GLN A 379 14.98 24.82 -3.33
C GLN A 379 15.01 23.29 -3.38
N LEU A 380 15.29 22.63 -2.25
CA LEU A 380 15.18 21.20 -2.10
C LEU A 380 13.90 20.85 -1.33
N PRO A 381 13.13 19.84 -1.76
CA PRO A 381 11.95 19.41 -1.02
C PRO A 381 12.35 18.67 0.26
N ASP A 382 12.00 19.24 1.42
CA ASP A 382 12.11 18.57 2.71
C ASP A 382 10.82 17.82 3.06
N ILE A 383 10.90 16.89 4.01
CA ILE A 383 9.76 16.07 4.44
C ILE A 383 9.42 16.38 5.90
N VAL A 384 8.16 16.75 6.16
CA VAL A 384 7.62 16.98 7.50
C VAL A 384 6.55 15.94 7.81
N VAL A 385 6.72 15.23 8.91
CA VAL A 385 5.86 14.11 9.32
C VAL A 385 5.48 14.19 10.79
N GLY A 386 4.28 13.71 11.10
CA GLY A 386 3.74 13.56 12.45
C GLY A 386 3.17 12.15 12.64
N GLY A 387 3.03 11.69 13.88
CA GLY A 387 2.43 10.39 14.18
C GLY A 387 2.77 9.91 15.59
N MET A 388 2.63 8.61 15.82
CA MET A 388 2.84 8.01 17.16
C MET A 388 4.27 8.14 17.72
N LEU A 389 5.24 8.48 16.87
CA LEU A 389 6.63 8.78 17.27
C LEU A 389 6.89 10.28 17.45
N GLY A 390 5.83 11.09 17.47
CA GLY A 390 5.92 12.54 17.55
C GLY A 390 6.08 13.17 16.17
N SER A 391 6.77 14.30 16.10
CA SER A 391 6.99 15.04 14.85
C SER A 391 8.46 15.12 14.50
N HIS A 392 8.72 14.97 13.20
CA HIS A 392 10.05 14.99 12.63
C HIS A 392 10.09 15.88 11.39
N VAL A 393 11.25 16.51 11.22
CA VAL A 393 11.68 17.18 10.00
C VAL A 393 12.80 16.33 9.40
N LEU A 394 12.70 16.00 8.13
CA LEU A 394 13.76 15.36 7.35
C LEU A 394 14.28 16.39 6.35
N THR A 395 15.39 17.05 6.68
CA THR A 395 15.97 18.10 5.84
C THR A 395 16.79 17.48 4.71
N HIS A 396 16.46 17.79 3.47
CA HIS A 396 17.11 17.25 2.29
C HIS A 396 18.54 17.79 2.14
N LYS A 397 19.44 16.91 1.70
CA LYS A 397 20.85 17.19 1.42
C LYS A 397 21.25 16.52 0.11
N VAL A 398 21.99 17.26 -0.69
CA VAL A 398 22.55 16.79 -1.95
C VAL A 398 24.07 16.86 -1.91
N GLU A 399 24.73 15.73 -2.14
CA GLU A 399 26.19 15.64 -2.23
C GLU A 399 26.61 15.18 -3.63
N THR A 400 27.54 15.90 -4.26
CA THR A 400 28.19 15.42 -5.50
C THR A 400 29.29 14.42 -5.14
N VAL A 401 29.24 13.23 -5.71
CA VAL A 401 30.14 12.11 -5.35
C VAL A 401 30.79 11.45 -6.56
N ASP A 402 31.83 10.65 -6.30
CA ASP A 402 32.42 9.81 -7.34
C ASP A 402 31.54 8.61 -7.71
N GLU A 403 31.89 7.94 -8.81
CA GLU A 403 31.13 6.81 -9.35
C GLU A 403 31.07 5.61 -8.37
N ALA A 404 32.13 5.38 -7.59
CA ALA A 404 32.18 4.25 -6.67
C ALA A 404 31.21 4.47 -5.50
N LYS A 405 31.22 5.67 -4.91
CA LYS A 405 30.30 6.06 -3.83
C LYS A 405 28.86 6.11 -4.33
N PHE A 406 28.62 6.65 -5.52
CA PHE A 406 27.29 6.66 -6.14
C PHE A 406 26.74 5.25 -6.28
N LYS A 407 27.48 4.34 -6.94
CA LYS A 407 27.08 2.94 -7.15
C LYS A 407 26.89 2.17 -5.84
N ALA A 408 27.69 2.47 -4.81
CA ALA A 408 27.57 1.82 -3.51
C ALA A 408 26.29 2.21 -2.76
N ALA A 409 25.78 3.43 -2.98
CA ALA A 409 24.55 3.94 -2.36
C ALA A 409 23.27 3.50 -3.07
N GLN A 410 23.36 2.92 -4.27
CA GLN A 410 22.19 2.52 -5.05
C GLN A 410 21.44 1.34 -4.39
N PRO A 411 20.10 1.37 -4.40
CA PRO A 411 19.28 0.23 -4.02
C PRO A 411 19.65 -1.02 -4.84
N LYS A 412 19.70 -2.17 -4.18
CA LYS A 412 20.13 -3.43 -4.80
C LYS A 412 18.91 -4.25 -5.20
N ILE A 413 18.98 -4.85 -6.38
CA ILE A 413 17.94 -5.79 -6.84
C ILE A 413 17.85 -6.94 -5.83
N TYR A 414 16.63 -7.30 -5.47
CA TYR A 414 16.37 -8.41 -4.58
C TYR A 414 16.72 -9.75 -5.23
N THR A 415 17.61 -10.51 -4.59
CA THR A 415 18.03 -11.86 -5.04
C THR A 415 17.66 -12.96 -4.05
N GLY A 416 16.79 -12.65 -3.08
CA GLY A 416 16.34 -13.61 -2.08
C GLY A 416 15.26 -14.58 -2.61
N PRO A 417 14.68 -15.40 -1.72
CA PRO A 417 13.61 -16.32 -2.08
C PRO A 417 12.44 -15.59 -2.75
N LYS A 418 11.95 -16.12 -3.86
CA LYS A 418 10.75 -15.59 -4.51
C LYS A 418 9.52 -16.26 -3.93
N LEU A 419 8.36 -15.58 -4.02
CA LEU A 419 7.11 -16.27 -3.78
C LEU A 419 7.01 -17.42 -4.80
N PRO A 420 6.64 -18.62 -4.36
CA PRO A 420 6.33 -19.70 -5.30
C PRO A 420 5.16 -19.27 -6.20
N THR A 421 5.14 -19.73 -7.45
CA THR A 421 4.15 -19.32 -8.45
C THR A 421 3.14 -20.43 -8.72
N VAL A 422 1.93 -20.04 -9.13
CA VAL A 422 0.91 -20.97 -9.66
C VAL A 422 1.16 -21.39 -11.10
N GLU A 423 2.26 -20.94 -11.71
CA GLU A 423 2.57 -21.23 -13.10
C GLU A 423 2.88 -22.72 -13.27
N GLY A 424 2.27 -23.34 -14.30
CA GLY A 424 2.37 -24.78 -14.51
C GLY A 424 1.55 -25.63 -13.52
N ALA A 425 0.69 -25.03 -12.70
CA ALA A 425 -0.18 -25.77 -11.80
C ALA A 425 -1.19 -26.64 -12.56
N GLU A 426 -1.38 -27.88 -12.09
CA GLU A 426 -2.26 -28.87 -12.71
C GLU A 426 -3.42 -29.25 -11.78
N ALA A 427 -4.63 -29.32 -12.33
CA ALA A 427 -5.79 -29.86 -11.62
C ALA A 427 -5.77 -31.39 -11.65
N LEU A 428 -4.88 -32.01 -10.87
CA LEU A 428 -4.70 -33.47 -10.85
C LEU A 428 -5.94 -34.17 -10.32
N ARG A 429 -6.37 -35.23 -11.01
CA ARG A 429 -7.48 -36.10 -10.61
C ARG A 429 -7.11 -37.56 -10.83
N GLY A 430 -7.25 -38.36 -9.78
CA GLY A 430 -6.99 -39.80 -9.77
C GLY A 430 -8.27 -40.64 -9.73
N PRO A 431 -8.15 -41.98 -9.75
CA PRO A 431 -9.28 -42.88 -9.54
C PRO A 431 -9.86 -42.70 -8.13
N LYS A 432 -11.16 -42.99 -7.96
CA LYS A 432 -11.80 -42.95 -6.64
C LYS A 432 -11.12 -43.91 -5.66
N ALA A 433 -10.96 -43.44 -4.42
CA ALA A 433 -10.47 -44.27 -3.32
C ALA A 433 -11.37 -45.49 -3.08
N LYS A 434 -10.77 -46.65 -2.85
CA LYS A 434 -11.50 -47.88 -2.53
C LYS A 434 -11.70 -47.96 -1.02
N ILE A 435 -12.82 -47.40 -0.56
CA ILE A 435 -13.22 -47.41 0.86
C ILE A 435 -13.88 -48.75 1.18
N ASN A 436 -13.37 -49.43 2.21
CA ASN A 436 -13.97 -50.67 2.71
C ASN A 436 -15.33 -50.35 3.37
N ALA A 437 -16.37 -51.08 2.98
CA ALA A 437 -17.74 -50.81 3.41
C ALA A 437 -18.00 -51.10 4.90
N GLU A 438 -17.21 -51.98 5.51
CA GLU A 438 -17.34 -52.37 6.92
C GLU A 438 -16.60 -51.40 7.84
N THR A 439 -15.38 -51.01 7.47
CA THR A 439 -14.54 -50.14 8.30
C THR A 439 -14.72 -48.66 7.99
N GLY A 440 -15.26 -48.32 6.82
CA GLY A 440 -15.31 -46.95 6.32
C GLY A 440 -13.94 -46.37 5.96
N ARG A 441 -12.89 -47.20 5.89
CA ARG A 441 -11.50 -46.77 5.67
C ARG A 441 -10.89 -47.38 4.42
N VAL A 442 -9.87 -46.72 3.89
CA VAL A 442 -9.02 -47.25 2.83
C VAL A 442 -7.95 -48.15 3.43
N GLU A 443 -7.71 -49.30 2.81
CA GLU A 443 -6.66 -50.23 3.26
C GLU A 443 -5.26 -49.63 3.10
N GLY A 444 -4.46 -49.71 4.16
CA GLY A 444 -3.11 -49.16 4.23
C GLY A 444 -3.04 -47.63 4.33
N ALA A 445 -4.18 -46.96 4.56
CA ALA A 445 -4.23 -45.52 4.76
C ALA A 445 -3.68 -45.10 6.13
N ILE A 446 -2.81 -44.10 6.09
CA ILE A 446 -2.46 -43.29 7.25
C ILE A 446 -3.34 -42.04 7.16
N GLU A 447 -4.34 -41.96 8.05
CA GLU A 447 -5.36 -40.91 8.00
C GLU A 447 -4.72 -39.55 8.29
N GLY A 448 -5.06 -38.55 7.49
CA GLY A 448 -4.46 -37.22 7.55
C GLY A 448 -4.60 -36.61 8.94
N GLU A 449 -5.77 -36.76 9.57
CA GLU A 449 -6.03 -36.23 10.91
C GLU A 449 -5.29 -36.95 12.05
N LYS A 450 -4.59 -38.05 11.75
CA LYS A 450 -3.72 -38.76 12.69
C LYS A 450 -2.26 -38.34 12.59
N LEU A 451 -1.86 -37.76 11.46
CA LEU A 451 -0.50 -37.27 11.26
C LEU A 451 -0.18 -36.10 12.19
N THR A 452 1.02 -36.13 12.77
CA THR A 452 1.56 -34.96 13.47
C THR A 452 1.87 -33.90 12.43
N SER A 453 1.30 -32.71 12.62
CA SER A 453 1.42 -31.61 11.66
C SER A 453 2.06 -30.38 12.28
N LYS A 454 2.87 -29.68 11.48
CA LYS A 454 3.50 -28.41 11.85
C LYS A 454 3.33 -27.40 10.73
N ALA A 455 2.49 -26.40 10.95
CA ALA A 455 2.29 -25.30 10.03
C ALA A 455 3.20 -24.11 10.37
N THR A 456 3.64 -23.34 9.36
CA THR A 456 4.34 -22.05 9.56
C THR A 456 3.38 -20.94 9.98
N ALA A 457 2.14 -21.01 9.51
CA ALA A 457 1.04 -20.12 9.87
C ALA A 457 -0.31 -20.84 9.81
N GLY A 458 -1.35 -20.18 10.33
CA GLY A 458 -2.68 -20.76 10.39
C GLY A 458 -2.81 -21.91 11.39
N ALA A 459 -3.84 -22.73 11.23
CA ALA A 459 -4.12 -23.86 12.09
C ALA A 459 -4.58 -25.08 11.29
N ALA A 460 -4.02 -26.24 11.62
CA ALA A 460 -4.43 -27.54 11.11
C ALA A 460 -5.27 -28.27 12.17
N ARG A 461 -6.42 -28.82 11.78
CA ARG A 461 -7.37 -29.50 12.68
C ARG A 461 -8.13 -30.60 11.97
N THR A 462 -8.68 -31.55 12.72
CA THR A 462 -9.63 -32.52 12.19
C THR A 462 -10.91 -31.82 11.73
N GLN A 463 -11.43 -32.22 10.59
CA GLN A 463 -12.74 -31.81 10.08
C GLN A 463 -13.59 -33.04 9.76
N ASP A 464 -14.85 -33.03 10.22
CA ASP A 464 -15.84 -34.03 9.84
C ASP A 464 -16.30 -33.82 8.39
N MET A 465 -16.28 -34.90 7.60
CA MET A 465 -16.59 -34.86 6.17
C MET A 465 -17.89 -35.60 5.81
N GLN A 466 -18.59 -36.18 6.79
CA GLN A 466 -19.78 -37.01 6.55
C GLN A 466 -20.96 -36.22 5.97
N GLY A 467 -21.00 -34.91 6.20
CA GLY A 467 -22.03 -34.02 5.67
C GLY A 467 -21.92 -33.76 4.16
N PHE A 468 -20.77 -33.98 3.54
CA PHE A 468 -20.54 -33.68 2.13
C PHE A 468 -20.96 -34.85 1.23
N GLN A 469 -21.81 -34.58 0.24
CA GLN A 469 -22.39 -35.61 -0.63
C GLN A 469 -21.66 -35.78 -1.96
N GLY A 470 -20.68 -34.93 -2.25
CA GLY A 470 -19.95 -34.92 -3.53
C GLY A 470 -19.02 -36.12 -3.70
N ASP A 471 -18.43 -36.61 -2.60
CA ASP A 471 -17.52 -37.75 -2.56
C ASP A 471 -17.50 -38.37 -1.15
N LYS A 472 -16.59 -39.32 -0.90
CA LYS A 472 -16.37 -39.94 0.40
C LYS A 472 -14.90 -39.88 0.78
N TRP A 473 -14.65 -39.66 2.07
CA TRP A 473 -13.35 -39.58 2.72
C TRP A 473 -13.10 -40.84 3.55
N SER A 474 -11.85 -41.30 3.61
CA SER A 474 -11.47 -42.41 4.48
C SER A 474 -11.74 -42.02 5.94
N GLY A 475 -12.39 -42.89 6.70
CA GLY A 475 -12.79 -42.60 8.08
C GLY A 475 -13.83 -41.48 8.24
N GLY A 476 -14.28 -40.85 7.14
CA GLY A 476 -15.24 -39.75 7.15
C GLY A 476 -14.70 -38.45 7.74
N SER A 477 -13.38 -38.29 7.84
CA SER A 477 -12.71 -37.10 8.36
C SER A 477 -11.50 -36.73 7.50
N GLN A 478 -10.91 -35.57 7.75
CA GLN A 478 -9.66 -35.15 7.12
C GLN A 478 -8.85 -34.23 8.04
N LEU A 479 -7.56 -34.04 7.73
CA LEU A 479 -6.79 -32.92 8.26
C LEU A 479 -7.03 -31.69 7.42
N PHE A 480 -7.53 -30.63 8.05
CA PHE A 480 -7.93 -29.39 7.41
C PHE A 480 -7.07 -28.23 7.91
N TRP A 481 -6.36 -27.57 6.99
CA TRP A 481 -5.48 -26.44 7.25
C TRP A 481 -6.10 -25.14 6.72
N THR A 482 -6.18 -24.14 7.60
CA THR A 482 -6.80 -22.84 7.34
C THR A 482 -5.94 -21.70 7.87
N GLY A 483 -6.10 -20.50 7.30
CA GLY A 483 -5.35 -19.31 7.72
C GLY A 483 -3.93 -19.24 7.17
N ALA A 484 -3.64 -20.02 6.12
CA ALA A 484 -2.38 -19.95 5.38
C ALA A 484 -2.41 -18.82 4.33
N LYS A 485 -1.23 -18.45 3.85
CA LYS A 485 -0.98 -17.55 2.73
C LYS A 485 0.04 -18.16 1.75
N PRO A 486 0.22 -17.62 0.54
CA PRO A 486 1.32 -18.03 -0.33
C PRO A 486 2.67 -18.06 0.40
N ALA A 487 3.50 -19.04 0.07
CA ALA A 487 4.75 -19.42 0.72
C ALA A 487 4.64 -20.14 2.09
N ASP A 488 3.50 -20.10 2.79
CA ASP A 488 3.33 -20.90 4.00
C ASP A 488 3.41 -22.39 3.72
N SER A 489 3.89 -23.15 4.70
CA SER A 489 4.03 -24.60 4.60
C SER A 489 3.41 -25.36 5.77
N LEU A 490 2.92 -26.56 5.47
CA LEU A 490 2.48 -27.58 6.41
C LEU A 490 3.34 -28.83 6.24
N ALA A 491 4.09 -29.18 7.28
CA ALA A 491 4.86 -30.42 7.33
C ALA A 491 4.07 -31.49 8.08
N LEU A 492 3.98 -32.69 7.49
CA LEU A 492 3.32 -33.86 8.08
C LEU A 492 4.36 -34.96 8.31
N ASP A 493 4.55 -35.36 9.56
CA ASP A 493 5.49 -36.42 9.91
C ASP A 493 4.95 -37.77 9.44
N LEU A 494 5.74 -38.52 8.66
CA LEU A 494 5.37 -39.85 8.17
C LEU A 494 6.01 -40.95 9.04
N PRO A 495 5.43 -42.17 9.08
CA PRO A 495 6.07 -43.33 9.69
C PRO A 495 7.43 -43.65 9.07
N GLU A 496 8.24 -44.47 9.75
CA GLU A 496 9.56 -44.84 9.25
C GLU A 496 9.48 -45.74 8.00
N PHE A 497 10.22 -45.40 6.96
CA PHE A 497 10.41 -46.25 5.78
C PHE A 497 11.70 -45.93 5.05
N THR A 498 12.24 -46.87 4.27
CA THR A 498 13.49 -46.65 3.53
C THR A 498 13.36 -47.09 2.07
N GLY A 499 14.26 -46.63 1.21
CA GLY A 499 14.39 -47.11 -0.16
C GLY A 499 13.52 -46.36 -1.17
N THR A 500 12.90 -47.09 -2.09
CA THR A 500 12.06 -46.53 -3.16
C THR A 500 10.62 -46.98 -2.95
N VAL A 501 9.70 -46.01 -2.91
CA VAL A 501 8.28 -46.23 -2.61
C VAL A 501 7.40 -45.59 -3.68
N ASP A 502 6.18 -46.08 -3.84
CA ASP A 502 5.11 -45.32 -4.49
C ASP A 502 4.31 -44.60 -3.39
N LEU A 503 4.24 -43.27 -3.47
CA LEU A 503 3.45 -42.47 -2.54
C LEU A 503 2.07 -42.22 -3.14
N GLU A 504 1.01 -42.49 -2.38
CA GLU A 504 -0.35 -42.19 -2.79
C GLU A 504 -1.00 -41.22 -1.82
N VAL A 505 -1.64 -40.18 -2.33
CA VAL A 505 -2.27 -39.13 -1.53
C VAL A 505 -3.68 -38.87 -2.03
N VAL A 506 -4.61 -38.65 -1.10
CA VAL A 506 -5.94 -38.11 -1.42
C VAL A 506 -6.10 -36.76 -0.74
N LEU A 507 -6.36 -35.73 -1.55
CA LEU A 507 -6.59 -34.37 -1.10
C LEU A 507 -8.04 -33.98 -1.31
N THR A 508 -8.45 -32.89 -0.68
CA THR A 508 -9.75 -32.26 -0.94
C THR A 508 -9.60 -31.07 -1.88
N THR A 509 -10.63 -30.86 -2.68
CA THR A 509 -10.78 -29.73 -3.59
C THR A 509 -12.05 -28.97 -3.23
N ALA A 510 -12.01 -27.64 -3.28
CA ALA A 510 -13.18 -26.79 -3.08
C ALA A 510 -12.95 -25.37 -3.65
N GLY A 511 -13.96 -24.51 -3.55
CA GLY A 511 -13.93 -23.17 -4.12
C GLY A 511 -13.01 -22.18 -3.39
N ASP A 512 -12.51 -22.55 -2.22
CA ASP A 512 -11.68 -21.74 -1.33
C ASP A 512 -10.29 -22.37 -1.04
N TYR A 513 -9.95 -23.44 -1.76
CA TYR A 513 -8.69 -24.15 -1.63
C TYR A 513 -7.60 -23.53 -2.52
N GLY A 514 -6.35 -23.63 -2.04
CA GLY A 514 -5.18 -23.08 -2.71
C GLY A 514 -4.62 -24.00 -3.81
N VAL A 515 -3.64 -23.47 -4.54
CA VAL A 515 -2.70 -24.26 -5.34
C VAL A 515 -1.53 -24.64 -4.43
N VAL A 516 -1.11 -25.90 -4.44
CA VAL A 516 -0.09 -26.40 -3.51
C VAL A 516 1.06 -27.12 -4.21
N GLN A 517 2.30 -26.90 -3.75
CA GLN A 517 3.42 -27.74 -4.08
C GLN A 517 3.53 -28.85 -3.02
N LEU A 518 3.44 -30.11 -3.45
CA LEU A 518 3.75 -31.25 -2.59
C LEU A 518 5.21 -31.65 -2.75
N SER A 519 5.86 -31.98 -1.63
CA SER A 519 7.21 -32.54 -1.60
C SER A 519 7.31 -33.65 -0.58
N LEU A 520 8.06 -34.70 -0.88
CA LEU A 520 8.52 -35.67 0.11
C LEU A 520 9.92 -35.25 0.56
N ASP A 521 10.04 -34.86 1.82
CA ASP A 521 11.15 -34.07 2.34
C ASP A 521 11.36 -32.82 1.46
N ASP A 522 12.54 -32.67 0.88
CA ASP A 522 12.89 -31.57 -0.03
C ASP A 522 12.63 -31.89 -1.50
N GLN A 523 12.16 -33.10 -1.83
CA GLN A 523 11.93 -33.53 -3.23
C GLN A 523 10.49 -33.23 -3.66
N PRO A 524 10.27 -32.36 -4.67
CA PRO A 524 8.94 -32.13 -5.24
C PRO A 524 8.34 -33.40 -5.84
N LEU A 525 7.05 -33.62 -5.59
CA LEU A 525 6.28 -34.76 -6.12
C LEU A 525 5.65 -34.48 -7.49
N GLY A 526 6.12 -33.44 -8.20
CA GLY A 526 5.58 -33.01 -9.48
C GLY A 526 5.35 -31.49 -9.52
N PRO A 527 4.65 -30.98 -10.54
CA PRO A 527 4.23 -29.58 -10.59
C PRO A 527 3.23 -29.26 -9.46
N PRO A 528 3.00 -27.96 -9.17
CA PRO A 528 1.97 -27.56 -8.23
C PRO A 528 0.58 -28.09 -8.60
N ILE A 529 -0.23 -28.38 -7.60
CA ILE A 529 -1.55 -28.99 -7.75
C ILE A 529 -2.62 -27.95 -7.47
N ASP A 530 -3.50 -27.71 -8.45
CA ASP A 530 -4.67 -26.87 -8.30
C ASP A 530 -5.83 -27.63 -7.63
N LEU A 531 -6.12 -27.26 -6.38
CA LEU A 531 -7.19 -27.84 -5.58
C LEU A 531 -8.51 -27.07 -5.70
N TYR A 532 -8.62 -26.14 -6.65
CA TYR A 532 -9.90 -25.48 -6.92
C TYR A 532 -10.92 -26.46 -7.53
N SER A 533 -12.16 -26.34 -7.06
CA SER A 533 -13.33 -26.96 -7.69
C SER A 533 -14.61 -26.22 -7.28
N GLY A 534 -15.69 -26.39 -8.06
CA GLY A 534 -16.99 -25.77 -7.77
C GLY A 534 -17.76 -26.39 -6.60
N GLY A 535 -17.25 -27.44 -5.97
CA GLY A 535 -17.89 -28.14 -4.86
C GLY A 535 -16.89 -28.97 -4.06
N VAL A 536 -17.24 -29.40 -2.86
CA VAL A 536 -16.31 -30.15 -2.00
C VAL A 536 -16.20 -31.59 -2.49
N LEU A 537 -15.04 -31.93 -3.08
CA LEU A 537 -14.74 -33.22 -3.72
C LEU A 537 -13.33 -33.69 -3.35
N THR A 538 -13.07 -34.98 -3.49
CA THR A 538 -11.69 -35.50 -3.39
C THR A 538 -10.94 -35.33 -4.71
N THR A 539 -9.61 -35.33 -4.67
CA THR A 539 -8.80 -35.49 -5.89
C THR A 539 -8.91 -36.89 -6.49
N GLY A 540 -9.49 -37.87 -5.78
CA GLY A 540 -9.15 -39.27 -6.01
C GLY A 540 -7.69 -39.56 -5.62
N VAL A 541 -7.25 -40.80 -5.83
CA VAL A 541 -5.90 -41.26 -5.45
C VAL A 541 -4.87 -40.72 -6.42
N LEU A 542 -4.08 -39.75 -5.98
CA LEU A 542 -2.92 -39.27 -6.71
C LEU A 542 -1.75 -40.19 -6.40
N THR A 543 -1.11 -40.76 -7.42
CA THR A 543 0.00 -41.70 -7.28
C THR A 543 1.28 -41.08 -7.81
N PHE A 544 2.32 -41.05 -6.95
CA PHE A 544 3.67 -40.61 -7.26
C PHE A 544 4.59 -41.82 -7.20
N PRO A 545 4.89 -42.45 -8.35
CA PRO A 545 5.61 -43.70 -8.38
C PRO A 545 7.12 -43.50 -8.21
N GLN A 546 7.79 -44.51 -7.64
CA GLN A 546 9.24 -44.64 -7.61
C GLN A 546 9.98 -43.45 -6.96
N VAL A 547 9.45 -42.93 -5.86
CA VAL A 547 10.08 -41.87 -5.07
C VAL A 547 11.18 -42.49 -4.21
N ALA A 548 12.43 -42.09 -4.44
CA ALA A 548 13.58 -42.59 -3.71
C ALA A 548 13.92 -41.67 -2.53
N VAL A 549 14.02 -42.24 -1.32
CA VAL A 549 14.28 -41.49 -0.10
C VAL A 549 15.64 -41.82 0.52
N LYS A 550 16.16 -40.93 1.37
CA LYS A 550 17.41 -41.13 2.12
C LYS A 550 17.15 -41.05 3.62
N GLY A 551 17.58 -42.08 4.36
CA GLY A 551 17.24 -42.22 5.77
C GLY A 551 15.93 -42.98 5.94
N ASP A 552 15.38 -42.93 7.15
CA ASP A 552 14.13 -43.60 7.55
C ASP A 552 13.04 -42.64 8.03
N GLN A 553 13.40 -41.42 8.44
CA GLN A 553 12.50 -40.39 8.95
C GLN A 553 12.15 -39.40 7.84
N HIS A 554 10.86 -39.32 7.49
CA HIS A 554 10.40 -38.56 6.33
C HIS A 554 9.20 -37.66 6.65
N LYS A 555 9.02 -36.60 5.86
CA LYS A 555 7.87 -35.70 5.96
C LYS A 555 7.22 -35.49 4.61
N LEU A 556 5.89 -35.46 4.60
CA LEU A 556 5.14 -34.89 3.48
C LEU A 556 4.99 -33.38 3.73
N ASN A 557 5.62 -32.57 2.88
CA ASN A 557 5.54 -31.13 2.93
C ASN A 557 4.53 -30.61 1.91
N VAL A 558 3.73 -29.64 2.33
CA VAL A 558 2.76 -28.93 1.50
C VAL A 558 3.08 -27.45 1.59
N GLN A 559 3.33 -26.79 0.46
CA GLN A 559 3.49 -25.34 0.41
C GLN A 559 2.33 -24.71 -0.38
N ILE A 560 1.68 -23.68 0.17
CA ILE A 560 0.74 -22.87 -0.61
C ILE A 560 1.53 -22.06 -1.63
N VAL A 561 1.26 -22.24 -2.92
CA VAL A 561 1.90 -21.46 -3.99
C VAL A 561 1.00 -20.39 -4.60
N GLY A 562 -0.26 -20.36 -4.20
CA GLY A 562 -1.24 -19.36 -4.62
C GLY A 562 -2.64 -19.93 -4.64
N ALA A 563 -3.50 -19.43 -5.52
CA ALA A 563 -4.85 -19.93 -5.72
C ALA A 563 -5.28 -19.80 -7.18
N ASN A 564 -6.23 -20.62 -7.62
CA ASN A 564 -6.88 -20.45 -8.91
C ASN A 564 -7.55 -19.06 -8.97
N HIS A 565 -7.53 -18.40 -10.13
CA HIS A 565 -8.15 -17.08 -10.32
C HIS A 565 -9.66 -17.05 -10.02
N LYS A 566 -10.35 -18.19 -10.05
CA LYS A 566 -11.77 -18.35 -9.69
C LYS A 566 -12.00 -18.70 -8.22
N ALA A 567 -10.94 -19.02 -7.48
CA ALA A 567 -11.06 -19.41 -6.08
C ALA A 567 -11.31 -18.17 -5.20
N LYS A 568 -12.06 -18.37 -4.13
CA LYS A 568 -11.98 -17.47 -2.98
C LYS A 568 -10.58 -17.65 -2.39
N LYS A 569 -9.80 -16.55 -2.31
CA LYS A 569 -8.40 -16.55 -1.83
C LYS A 569 -8.28 -16.78 -0.31
N SER A 570 -8.79 -17.92 0.17
CA SER A 570 -8.67 -18.37 1.56
C SER A 570 -7.55 -19.40 1.74
N TYR A 571 -6.91 -19.82 0.64
CA TYR A 571 -5.71 -20.66 0.60
C TYR A 571 -5.81 -21.92 1.47
N MET A 572 -7.00 -22.51 1.52
CA MET A 572 -7.24 -23.70 2.34
C MET A 572 -6.58 -24.93 1.71
N PHE A 573 -6.25 -25.88 2.56
CA PHE A 573 -5.73 -27.18 2.14
C PHE A 573 -6.31 -28.27 3.05
N ALA A 574 -6.54 -29.44 2.49
CA ALA A 574 -6.84 -30.62 3.30
C ALA A 574 -6.36 -31.91 2.65
N ILE A 575 -6.00 -32.85 3.49
CA ILE A 575 -5.57 -34.20 3.15
C ILE A 575 -6.47 -35.21 3.87
N ASP A 576 -7.02 -36.13 3.09
CA ASP A 576 -7.80 -37.28 3.57
C ASP A 576 -6.85 -38.31 4.16
N TYR A 577 -5.97 -38.88 3.32
CA TYR A 577 -4.96 -39.84 3.77
C TYR A 577 -3.73 -39.85 2.86
N VAL A 578 -2.67 -40.50 3.37
CA VAL A 578 -1.47 -40.91 2.61
C VAL A 578 -1.29 -42.43 2.69
N ARG A 579 -0.77 -43.05 1.63
CA ARG A 579 -0.26 -44.43 1.62
C ARG A 579 1.15 -44.46 1.10
N ILE A 580 1.99 -45.26 1.73
CA ILE A 580 3.38 -45.47 1.32
C ILE A 580 3.50 -46.93 0.90
N LYS A 581 3.57 -47.17 -0.40
CA LYS A 581 3.64 -48.52 -0.96
C LYS A 581 5.10 -48.91 -1.22
N GLN A 582 5.54 -49.99 -0.59
CA GLN A 582 6.88 -50.51 -0.73
C GLN A 582 7.02 -51.34 -2.03
N ALA A 583 8.27 -51.61 -2.42
CA ALA A 583 8.59 -52.37 -3.64
C ALA A 583 8.01 -53.81 -3.63
N ASP A 584 7.77 -54.39 -2.46
CA ASP A 584 7.13 -55.70 -2.30
C ASP A 584 5.59 -55.66 -2.43
N GLY A 585 5.03 -54.46 -2.59
CA GLY A 585 3.60 -54.22 -2.73
C GLY A 585 2.85 -54.02 -1.40
N SER A 586 3.52 -54.16 -0.25
CA SER A 586 2.94 -53.87 1.06
C SER A 586 2.85 -52.36 1.32
N PHE A 587 1.97 -51.97 2.24
CA PHE A 587 1.88 -50.60 2.74
C PHE A 587 2.60 -50.46 4.07
N VAL A 588 3.28 -49.35 4.27
CA VAL A 588 3.74 -48.93 5.60
C VAL A 588 2.50 -48.57 6.42
N THR A 589 2.40 -49.10 7.63
CA THR A 589 1.31 -48.83 8.57
C THR A 589 1.87 -48.12 9.81
N GLU A 590 1.01 -47.36 10.51
CA GLU A 590 1.32 -46.79 11.83
C GLU A 590 1.70 -47.84 12.88
#